data_AF-A0A5A7UF82-F1
#
_entry.id   AF-A0A5A7UF82-F1
#
_cell.length_a   1.000
_cell.length_b   1.000
_cell.length_c   1.000
_cell.angle_alpha   90.00
_cell.angle_beta   90.00
_cell.angle_gamma   90.00
#
_symmetry.space_group_name_H-M   'P 1'
#
loop_
_entity.id
_entity.type
_entity.pdbx_description
1 polymer ?
#
loop_
_entity_poly.entity_id
_entity_poly.type
_entity_poly.pdbx_seq_one_letter_code
_entity_poly.pdbx_strand_id
1 'polypeptide(L)'
;MQLAQLTVQPTLRQRIIDAQSNDPYMVEKRGLAEAGQMAEFSLSSDGGLLFERRLCVPSDSAVKTELLSEAHSSPFSMHPGSTKMYQDLKRVYWWRNMKREVAEFVSKCLVCQQVKAPRATENSEGIYSDLGCGGQTY
;
A
#
# COMPACT_ATOMS: atom_id res chain seq x y z
N MET A 1 -40.10 -0.41 -25.32
CA MET A 1 -39.62 0.28 -24.10
C MET A 1 -38.63 -0.66 -23.41
N GLN A 2 -37.34 -0.42 -23.57
CA GLN A 2 -36.28 -1.27 -22.99
C GLN A 2 -35.84 -0.62 -21.68
N LEU A 3 -36.09 -1.28 -20.55
CA LEU A 3 -35.66 -0.80 -19.24
C LEU A 3 -34.15 -0.97 -19.14
N ALA A 4 -33.41 0.13 -19.06
CA ALA A 4 -31.99 0.10 -18.75
C ALA A 4 -31.82 -0.39 -17.31
N GLN A 5 -31.20 -1.55 -17.16
CA GLN A 5 -30.94 -2.14 -15.85
C GLN A 5 -29.67 -1.48 -15.29
N LEU A 6 -29.84 -0.59 -14.31
CA LEU A 6 -28.74 0.04 -13.60
C LEU A 6 -28.08 -1.02 -12.68
N THR A 7 -26.99 -1.61 -13.11
CA THR A 7 -26.19 -2.52 -12.27
C THR A 7 -25.30 -1.69 -11.34
N VAL A 8 -25.58 -1.76 -10.04
CA VAL A 8 -24.72 -1.13 -9.02
C VAL A 8 -23.49 -2.01 -8.85
N GLN A 9 -22.31 -1.48 -9.22
CA GLN A 9 -21.04 -2.14 -8.93
C GLN A 9 -20.78 -2.12 -7.42
N PRO A 10 -20.36 -3.24 -6.80
CA PRO A 10 -19.96 -3.25 -5.41
C PRO A 10 -18.84 -2.24 -5.14
N THR A 11 -18.77 -1.70 -3.93
CA THR A 11 -17.63 -0.88 -3.53
C THR A 11 -16.39 -1.76 -3.29
N LEU A 12 -15.19 -1.19 -3.29
CA LEU A 12 -13.97 -1.92 -2.91
C LEU A 12 -14.09 -2.54 -1.52
N ARG A 13 -14.69 -1.82 -0.58
CA ARG A 13 -14.98 -2.33 0.77
C ARG A 13 -15.82 -3.60 0.73
N GLN A 14 -16.91 -3.60 -0.04
CA GLN A 14 -17.77 -4.77 -0.16
C GLN A 14 -17.02 -5.95 -0.80
N ARG A 15 -16.25 -5.71 -1.87
CA ARG A 15 -15.41 -6.76 -2.48
C ARG A 15 -14.40 -7.36 -1.50
N ILE A 16 -13.78 -6.53 -0.65
CA ILE A 16 -12.89 -7.01 0.43
C ILE A 16 -13.65 -7.93 1.37
N ILE A 17 -14.83 -7.52 1.84
CA ILE A 17 -15.65 -8.30 2.79
C ILE A 17 -16.08 -9.63 2.15
N ASP A 18 -16.58 -9.60 0.92
CA ASP A 18 -17.02 -10.80 0.21
C ASP A 18 -15.87 -11.79 0.04
N ALA A 19 -14.69 -11.29 -0.35
CA ALA A 19 -13.49 -12.10 -0.53
C ALA A 19 -12.92 -12.68 0.78
N GLN A 20 -13.27 -12.15 1.96
CA GLN A 20 -12.86 -12.75 3.25
C GLN A 20 -13.39 -14.18 3.42
N SER A 21 -14.56 -14.49 2.87
CA SER A 21 -15.14 -15.84 2.95
C SER A 21 -14.31 -16.91 2.22
N ASN A 22 -13.49 -16.49 1.25
CA ASN A 22 -12.62 -17.37 0.46
C ASN A 22 -11.22 -17.52 1.04
N ASP A 23 -10.86 -16.78 2.11
CA ASP A 23 -9.55 -16.87 2.75
C ASP A 23 -9.65 -17.70 4.05
N PRO A 24 -9.06 -18.92 4.09
CA PRO A 24 -9.16 -19.80 5.26
C PRO A 24 -8.69 -19.16 6.57
N TYR A 25 -7.66 -18.29 6.51
CA TYR A 25 -7.19 -17.57 7.69
C TYR A 25 -8.25 -16.60 8.20
N MET A 26 -8.95 -15.91 7.30
CA MET A 26 -10.01 -14.98 7.68
C MET A 26 -11.23 -15.70 8.25
N VAL A 27 -11.59 -16.85 7.66
CA VAL A 27 -12.69 -17.71 8.17
C VAL A 27 -12.38 -18.21 9.58
N GLU A 28 -11.15 -18.67 9.83
CA GLU A 28 -10.71 -19.09 11.17
C GLU A 28 -10.82 -17.93 12.17
N LYS A 29 -10.27 -16.75 11.83
CA LYS A 29 -10.29 -15.59 12.75
C LYS A 29 -11.70 -15.04 12.97
N ARG A 30 -12.59 -15.13 11.99
CA ARG A 30 -14.01 -14.81 12.15
C ARG A 30 -14.67 -15.70 13.21
N GLY A 31 -14.49 -17.02 13.12
CA GLY A 31 -15.07 -17.95 14.11
C GLY A 31 -14.59 -17.68 15.53
N LEU A 32 -13.31 -17.32 15.70
CA LEU A 32 -12.75 -16.94 17.00
C LEU A 32 -13.30 -15.61 17.54
N ALA A 33 -13.53 -14.64 16.66
CA ALA A 33 -14.14 -13.36 17.01
C ALA A 33 -15.61 -13.53 17.44
N GLU A 34 -16.37 -14.35 16.71
CA GLU A 34 -17.77 -14.68 17.04
C GLU A 34 -17.87 -15.46 18.36
N ALA A 35 -16.91 -16.34 18.64
CA ALA A 35 -16.82 -17.06 19.91
C ALA A 35 -16.30 -16.19 21.08
N GLY A 36 -15.93 -14.93 20.84
CA GLY A 36 -15.37 -14.04 21.87
C GLY A 36 -13.99 -14.46 22.37
N GLN A 37 -13.27 -15.31 21.64
CA GLN A 37 -11.98 -15.88 22.06
C GLN A 37 -10.78 -15.00 21.71
N MET A 38 -10.96 -13.97 20.88
CA MET A 38 -9.89 -13.06 20.46
C MET A 38 -10.34 -11.60 20.49
N ALA A 39 -9.88 -10.86 21.51
CA ALA A 39 -10.27 -9.46 21.74
C ALA A 39 -9.79 -8.48 20.66
N GLU A 40 -8.74 -8.83 19.91
CA GLU A 40 -8.19 -7.98 18.84
C GLU A 40 -9.07 -8.01 17.57
N PHE A 41 -9.88 -9.06 17.39
CA PHE A 41 -10.74 -9.22 16.23
C PHE A 41 -12.19 -8.92 16.56
N SER A 42 -12.88 -8.29 15.62
CA SER A 42 -14.29 -7.95 15.75
C SER A 42 -14.98 -7.93 14.38
N LEU A 43 -16.30 -7.85 14.37
CA LEU A 43 -17.09 -7.69 13.16
C LEU A 43 -17.60 -6.25 13.04
N SER A 44 -17.50 -5.67 11.85
CA SER A 44 -18.21 -4.43 11.53
C SER A 44 -19.69 -4.69 11.26
N SER A 45 -20.51 -3.63 11.26
CA SER A 45 -21.95 -3.70 11.02
C SER A 45 -22.35 -4.27 9.67
N ASP A 46 -21.46 -4.20 8.68
CA ASP A 46 -21.59 -4.77 7.33
C ASP A 46 -20.93 -6.15 7.19
N GLY A 47 -20.60 -6.82 8.30
CA GLY A 47 -20.11 -8.20 8.32
C GLY A 47 -18.62 -8.38 8.02
N GLY A 48 -17.88 -7.27 7.84
CA GLY A 48 -16.44 -7.30 7.63
C GLY A 48 -15.67 -7.69 8.90
N LEU A 49 -14.71 -8.61 8.75
CA LEU A 49 -13.75 -8.92 9.82
C LEU A 49 -12.78 -7.75 10.00
N LEU A 50 -12.63 -7.31 11.24
CA LEU A 50 -11.70 -6.26 11.66
C LEU A 50 -10.60 -6.83 12.55
N PHE A 51 -9.41 -6.24 12.45
CA PHE A 51 -8.30 -6.40 13.40
C PHE A 51 -7.94 -5.03 13.96
N GLU A 52 -8.03 -4.84 15.28
CA GLU A 52 -7.79 -3.54 15.94
C GLU A 52 -8.54 -2.37 15.24
N ARG A 53 -9.82 -2.60 14.89
CA ARG A 53 -10.70 -1.65 14.16
C ARG A 53 -10.32 -1.37 12.70
N ARG A 54 -9.40 -2.14 12.11
CA ARG A 54 -9.00 -2.03 10.70
C ARG A 54 -9.58 -3.18 9.90
N LEU A 55 -10.07 -2.91 8.70
CA LEU A 55 -10.62 -3.94 7.83
C LEU A 55 -9.54 -4.92 7.39
N CYS A 56 -9.76 -6.20 7.67
CA CYS A 56 -8.86 -7.27 7.24
C CYS A 56 -8.94 -7.47 5.73
N VAL A 57 -7.82 -7.30 5.02
CA VAL A 57 -7.75 -7.53 3.58
C VAL A 57 -7.33 -8.98 3.32
N PRO A 58 -8.14 -9.78 2.60
CA PRO A 58 -7.83 -11.18 2.32
C PRO A 58 -6.59 -11.31 1.44
N SER A 59 -6.05 -12.52 1.35
CA SER A 59 -4.86 -12.84 0.55
C SER A 59 -5.10 -12.77 -0.96
N ASP A 60 -6.34 -12.53 -1.39
CA ASP A 60 -6.74 -12.33 -2.79
C ASP A 60 -5.92 -11.22 -3.45
N SER A 61 -5.17 -11.59 -4.50
CA SER A 61 -4.27 -10.67 -5.19
C SER A 61 -5.01 -9.60 -6.00
N ALA A 62 -6.20 -9.89 -6.53
CA ALA A 62 -6.96 -8.93 -7.32
C ALA A 62 -7.48 -7.80 -6.41
N VAL A 63 -8.09 -8.17 -5.27
CA VAL A 63 -8.56 -7.22 -4.26
C VAL A 63 -7.41 -6.38 -3.70
N LYS A 64 -6.28 -7.01 -3.38
CA LYS A 64 -5.08 -6.28 -2.91
C LYS A 64 -4.55 -5.33 -3.96
N THR A 65 -4.44 -5.76 -5.21
CA THR A 65 -3.91 -4.93 -6.31
C THR A 65 -4.80 -3.73 -6.55
N GLU A 66 -6.12 -3.92 -6.52
CA GLU A 66 -7.08 -2.83 -6.64
C GLU A 66 -6.94 -1.82 -5.50
N LEU A 67 -6.91 -2.27 -4.24
CA LEU A 67 -6.69 -1.41 -3.07
C LEU A 67 -5.39 -0.60 -3.19
N LEU A 68 -4.29 -1.25 -3.56
CA LEU A 68 -3.00 -0.61 -3.73
C LEU A 68 -3.03 0.38 -4.90
N SER A 69 -3.71 0.05 -5.99
CA SER A 69 -3.83 0.91 -7.17
C SER A 69 -4.66 2.17 -6.87
N GLU A 70 -5.77 2.05 -6.14
CA GLU A 70 -6.58 3.20 -5.71
C GLU A 70 -5.78 4.13 -4.79
N ALA A 71 -5.05 3.57 -3.81
CA ALA A 71 -4.23 4.34 -2.89
C ALA A 71 -3.02 5.01 -3.57
N HIS A 72 -2.50 4.42 -4.64
CA HIS A 72 -1.36 4.95 -5.37
C HIS A 72 -1.72 5.96 -6.46
N SER A 73 -2.87 5.76 -7.13
CA SER A 73 -3.32 6.54 -8.29
C SER A 73 -4.28 7.68 -7.93
N SER A 74 -4.53 7.91 -6.63
CA SER A 74 -5.35 9.04 -6.18
C SER A 74 -4.78 10.35 -6.75
N PRO A 75 -5.58 11.18 -7.47
CA PRO A 75 -5.12 12.42 -8.11
C PRO A 75 -4.44 13.39 -7.14
N PHE A 76 -4.76 13.28 -5.85
CA PHE A 76 -4.23 14.12 -4.78
C PHE A 76 -2.94 13.57 -4.15
N SER A 77 -2.55 12.33 -4.47
CA SER A 77 -1.50 11.62 -3.74
C SER A 77 -0.10 11.73 -4.35
N MET A 78 0.06 12.40 -5.51
CA MET A 78 1.33 12.57 -6.24
C MET A 78 2.28 11.36 -6.05
N HIS A 79 1.85 10.18 -6.54
CA HIS A 79 2.58 8.91 -6.44
C HIS A 79 3.33 8.71 -5.11
N PRO A 80 2.61 8.42 -4.01
CA PRO A 80 3.22 8.39 -2.70
C PRO A 80 4.30 7.29 -2.64
N GLY A 81 5.45 7.62 -2.05
CA GLY A 81 6.46 6.62 -1.72
C GLY A 81 5.91 5.55 -0.77
N SER A 82 6.56 4.39 -0.70
CA SER A 82 6.10 3.22 0.06
C SER A 82 5.81 3.52 1.54
N THR A 83 6.63 4.35 2.18
CA THR A 83 6.42 4.76 3.57
C THR A 83 5.09 5.50 3.74
N LYS A 84 4.81 6.51 2.91
CA LYS A 84 3.57 7.29 3.00
C LYS A 84 2.36 6.40 2.74
N MET A 85 2.42 5.61 1.66
CA MET A 85 1.33 4.71 1.29
C MET A 85 1.00 3.70 2.41
N TYR A 86 2.02 3.11 3.05
CA TYR A 86 1.82 2.23 4.19
C TYR A 86 1.19 2.96 5.39
N GLN A 87 1.64 4.17 5.71
CA GLN A 87 1.10 4.96 6.82
C GLN A 87 -0.36 5.37 6.61
N ASP A 88 -0.75 5.62 5.36
CA ASP A 88 -2.12 5.97 5.01
C ASP A 88 -3.02 4.72 5.07
N LEU A 89 -2.62 3.63 4.41
CA LEU A 89 -3.40 2.39 4.39
C LEU A 89 -3.56 1.75 5.77
N LYS A 90 -2.51 1.72 6.60
CA LYS A 90 -2.55 1.03 7.91
C LYS A 90 -3.54 1.65 8.90
N ARG A 91 -4.08 2.84 8.62
CA ARG A 91 -5.11 3.49 9.47
C ARG A 91 -6.46 2.79 9.33
N VAL A 92 -6.73 2.21 8.17
CA VAL A 92 -8.04 1.67 7.79
C VAL A 92 -7.98 0.17 7.49
N TYR A 93 -6.83 -0.33 7.03
CA TYR A 93 -6.66 -1.70 6.56
C TYR A 93 -5.57 -2.44 7.33
N TRP A 94 -5.68 -3.77 7.34
CA TRP A 94 -4.67 -4.65 7.90
C TRP A 94 -4.60 -5.97 7.10
N TRP A 95 -3.39 -6.48 6.87
CA TRP A 95 -3.13 -7.85 6.41
C TRP A 95 -1.71 -8.30 6.75
N ARG A 96 -1.46 -9.61 6.71
CA ARG A 96 -0.13 -10.18 6.92
C ARG A 96 0.83 -9.69 5.83
N ASN A 97 2.03 -9.27 6.22
CA ASN A 97 3.07 -8.75 5.31
C ASN A 97 2.75 -7.42 4.59
N MET A 98 1.74 -6.67 5.05
CA MET A 98 1.30 -5.40 4.46
C MET A 98 2.43 -4.43 4.09
N LYS A 99 3.36 -4.17 5.02
CA LYS A 99 4.47 -3.23 4.78
C LYS A 99 5.37 -3.68 3.61
N ARG A 100 5.63 -4.99 3.50
CA ARG A 100 6.44 -5.58 2.44
C ARG A 100 5.72 -5.49 1.10
N GLU A 101 4.47 -5.92 1.05
CA GLU A 101 3.66 -5.91 -0.18
C GLU A 101 3.45 -4.48 -0.72
N VAL A 102 3.25 -3.49 0.15
CA VAL A 102 3.21 -2.07 -0.25
C VAL A 102 4.54 -1.61 -0.86
N ALA A 103 5.67 -1.99 -0.26
CA ALA A 103 6.99 -1.64 -0.79
C ALA A 103 7.24 -2.28 -2.17
N GLU A 104 6.89 -3.55 -2.33
CA GLU A 104 6.99 -4.28 -3.60
C GLU A 104 6.10 -3.64 -4.68
N PHE A 105 4.87 -3.24 -4.34
CA PHE A 105 3.96 -2.56 -5.27
C PHE A 105 4.55 -1.23 -5.77
N VAL A 106 4.96 -0.34 -4.85
CA VAL A 106 5.53 0.97 -5.21
C VAL A 106 6.85 0.81 -5.96
N SER A 107 7.65 -0.23 -5.66
CA SER A 107 8.91 -0.47 -6.36
C SER A 107 8.73 -0.73 -7.86
N LYS A 108 7.55 -1.17 -8.30
CA LYS A 108 7.21 -1.44 -9.71
C LYS A 108 6.67 -0.21 -10.45
N CYS A 109 6.46 0.92 -9.76
CA CYS A 109 5.98 2.15 -10.37
C CYS A 109 7.12 2.92 -11.06
N LEU A 110 7.05 3.03 -12.40
CA LEU A 110 8.05 3.74 -13.20
C LEU A 110 8.20 5.21 -12.81
N VAL A 111 7.09 5.88 -12.45
CA VAL A 111 7.12 7.29 -12.01
C VAL A 111 7.89 7.42 -10.70
N CYS A 112 7.60 6.55 -9.72
CA CYS A 112 8.34 6.51 -8.46
C CYS A 112 9.83 6.16 -8.63
N GLN A 113 10.16 5.32 -9.59
CA GLN A 113 11.55 4.98 -9.90
C GLN A 113 12.32 6.18 -10.45
N GLN A 114 11.73 6.92 -11.40
CA GLN A 114 12.37 8.08 -12.03
C GLN A 114 12.67 9.21 -11.03
N VAL A 115 11.72 9.54 -10.15
CA VAL A 115 11.92 10.60 -9.14
C VAL A 115 12.93 10.22 -8.06
N LYS A 116 13.16 8.91 -7.84
CA LYS A 116 14.09 8.38 -6.85
C LYS A 116 15.50 8.18 -7.40
N ALA A 117 15.69 8.27 -8.72
CA ALA A 117 17.01 8.17 -9.32
C ALA A 117 17.97 9.18 -8.65
N PRO A 118 19.21 8.78 -8.30
CA PRO A 118 20.18 9.71 -7.76
C PRO A 118 20.30 10.89 -8.73
N ARG A 119 20.16 12.11 -8.23
CA ARG A 119 20.58 13.27 -9.02
C ARG A 119 22.06 13.06 -9.28
N ALA A 120 22.44 12.91 -10.54
CA ALA A 120 23.84 13.05 -10.91
C ALA A 120 24.24 14.45 -10.45
N THR A 121 25.05 14.54 -9.40
CA THR A 121 25.81 15.74 -9.13
C THR A 121 26.78 15.85 -10.29
N GLU A 122 26.47 16.69 -11.27
CA GLU A 122 27.45 17.11 -12.27
C GLU A 122 28.60 17.77 -11.49
N ASN A 123 29.69 17.03 -11.28
CA ASN A 123 30.96 17.61 -10.90
C ASN A 123 31.39 18.51 -12.05
N SER A 124 31.18 19.81 -11.91
CA SER A 124 31.87 20.82 -12.71
C SER A 124 33.34 20.89 -12.25
N GLU A 125 34.14 19.87 -12.56
CA GLU A 125 35.60 20.01 -12.54
C GLU A 125 36.04 20.50 -13.91
N GLY A 126 36.27 21.81 -13.98
CA GLY A 126 36.71 22.50 -15.19
C GLY A 126 37.00 23.96 -14.89
N ILE A 127 37.91 24.23 -13.94
CA ILE A 127 38.51 25.57 -13.79
C ILE A 127 40.03 25.43 -13.88
N TYR A 128 40.57 26.20 -14.83
CA TYR A 128 41.96 26.42 -15.22
C TYR A 128 43.07 26.20 -14.17
N SER A 129 44.07 25.41 -14.58
CA SER A 129 45.54 25.57 -14.46
C SER A 129 46.19 26.18 -13.20
N ASP A 130 47.11 25.38 -12.65
CA ASP A 130 48.46 25.72 -12.13
C ASP A 130 48.73 27.13 -11.58
N LEU A 131 49.01 27.19 -10.27
CA LEU A 131 50.12 27.96 -9.70
C LEU A 131 50.53 27.28 -8.39
N GLY A 132 51.73 26.67 -8.39
CA GLY A 132 52.27 25.93 -7.26
C GLY A 132 52.78 26.80 -6.11
N CYS A 133 52.87 26.21 -4.92
CA CYS A 133 53.95 26.46 -3.97
C CYS A 133 54.03 25.28 -2.99
N GLY A 134 55.26 24.78 -2.76
CA GLY A 134 55.51 23.43 -2.24
C GLY A 134 55.79 23.32 -0.74
N GLY A 135 56.14 22.07 -0.36
CA GLY A 135 56.72 21.66 0.93
C GLY A 135 55.73 21.68 2.10
N GLN A 136 55.74 20.77 3.08
CA GLN A 136 56.68 19.74 3.49
C GLN A 136 55.93 18.70 4.33
N THR A 137 56.60 17.57 4.50
CA THR A 137 56.25 16.39 5.30
C THR A 137 55.99 16.65 6.78
N TYR A 138 54.86 16.12 7.27
CA TYR A 138 54.57 15.32 8.48
C TYR A 138 53.19 15.64 9.03
#